data_AF-A0A358S485-F1
#
_entry.id   AF-A0A358S485-F1
#
_cell.length_a   1.000
_cell.length_b   1.000
_cell.length_c   1.000
_cell.angle_alpha   90.00
_cell.angle_beta   90.00
_cell.angle_gamma   90.00
#
_symmetry.space_group_name_H-M   'P 1'
#
loop_
_entity.id
_entity.type
_entity.pdbx_description
1 polymer ?
#
loop_
_entity_poly.entity_id
_entity_poly.type
_entity_poly.pdbx_seq_one_letter_code
_entity_poly.pdbx_strand_id
1 'polypeptide(L)'
;MKNMKGFVVLLATVLIAGGVLLFADAQLRPLIEAAGSGEYKEILEKIFPESKNFEEEEFTDETGLIQKLFEDEDNGGFVYILENQGFADVITFALGFDLEGNIVGYEIINLNDTPGYGSQVGEEAFIGSVVGKTSVDGVATISGATVSSKAVVDAIDAARANYNEMMGIEDNGEGAAPEPVAPPLEFGAKLPIFREDVSESRQGVIIDTVEEGGNVTYTVEAAGYAVIEQYDGAKPNVVKITLDPANQVIVKVEVLEVNDTKGIGDKVLHEDFAKQFENLSYADPSVEADTVSMATVSSTSVINAILAALNANK
;
A
#
# COMPACT_ATOMS: atom_id res chain seq x y z
N MET A 1 8.94 76.85 3.29
CA MET A 1 9.12 76.27 1.93
C MET A 1 10.43 75.48 1.73
N LYS A 2 11.49 75.66 2.53
CA LYS A 2 12.78 74.97 2.33
C LYS A 2 12.72 73.44 2.51
N ASN A 3 11.79 72.93 3.33
CA ASN A 3 11.59 71.49 3.57
C ASN A 3 10.61 70.83 2.58
N MET A 4 9.85 71.62 1.81
CA MET A 4 8.87 71.10 0.85
C MET A 4 9.56 70.39 -0.32
N LYS A 5 10.72 70.90 -0.75
CA LYS A 5 11.51 70.29 -1.82
C LYS A 5 12.06 68.92 -1.42
N GLY A 6 12.53 68.78 -0.17
CA GLY A 6 12.99 67.49 0.35
C GLY A 6 11.87 66.46 0.44
N PHE A 7 10.69 66.89 0.89
CA PHE A 7 9.51 66.01 0.98
C PHE A 7 9.01 65.55 -0.40
N VAL A 8 8.97 66.45 -1.38
CA VAL A 8 8.59 66.13 -2.76
C VAL A 8 9.59 65.18 -3.42
N VAL A 9 10.89 65.37 -3.19
CA VAL A 9 11.93 64.46 -3.71
C VAL A 9 11.80 63.08 -3.09
N LEU A 10 11.60 62.99 -1.77
CA LEU A 10 11.40 61.72 -1.07
C LEU A 10 10.16 60.97 -1.61
N LEU A 11 9.03 61.66 -1.73
CA LEU A 11 7.80 61.06 -2.24
C LEU A 11 7.96 60.57 -3.68
N ALA A 12 8.60 61.36 -4.54
CA ALA A 12 8.90 60.94 -5.91
C ALA A 12 9.80 59.72 -5.97
N THR A 13 10.83 59.64 -5.11
CA THR A 13 11.71 58.46 -5.06
C THR A 13 11.01 57.22 -4.55
N VAL A 14 10.12 57.33 -3.55
CA VAL A 14 9.34 56.18 -3.03
C VAL A 14 8.38 55.67 -4.09
N LEU A 15 7.70 56.57 -4.83
CA LEU A 15 6.80 56.18 -5.90
C LEU A 15 7.52 55.50 -7.06
N ILE A 16 8.69 56.00 -7.45
CA ILE A 16 9.50 55.39 -8.52
C ILE A 16 10.04 54.04 -8.07
N ALA A 17 10.59 53.94 -6.85
CA ALA A 17 11.10 52.68 -6.32
C ALA A 17 9.99 51.63 -6.17
N GLY A 18 8.83 52.02 -5.63
CA GLY A 18 7.65 51.17 -5.52
C GLY A 18 7.11 50.73 -6.89
N GLY A 19 7.06 51.64 -7.86
CA GLY A 19 6.63 51.32 -9.23
C GLY A 19 7.58 50.38 -9.96
N VAL A 20 8.90 50.54 -9.79
CA VAL A 20 9.91 49.64 -10.35
C VAL A 20 9.83 48.26 -9.69
N LEU A 21 9.62 48.20 -8.37
CA LEU A 21 9.40 46.95 -7.64
C LEU A 21 8.14 46.22 -8.14
N LEU A 22 7.00 46.91 -8.21
CA LEU A 22 5.74 46.32 -8.68
C LEU A 22 5.83 45.84 -10.14
N PHE A 23 6.54 46.58 -11.00
CA PHE A 23 6.74 46.18 -12.39
C PHE A 23 7.68 44.97 -12.51
N ALA A 24 8.79 44.96 -11.77
CA ALA A 24 9.71 43.84 -11.74
C ALA A 24 9.03 42.58 -11.20
N ASP A 25 8.26 42.73 -10.12
CA ASP A 25 7.45 41.67 -9.53
C ASP A 25 6.44 41.11 -10.54
N ALA A 26 5.65 41.96 -11.20
CA ALA A 26 4.68 41.53 -12.22
C ALA A 26 5.30 40.84 -13.46
N GLN A 27 6.58 41.10 -13.77
CA GLN A 27 7.29 40.43 -14.87
C GLN A 27 7.98 39.13 -14.43
N LEU A 28 8.43 39.06 -13.18
CA LEU A 28 9.14 37.89 -12.65
C LEU A 28 8.19 36.84 -12.09
N ARG A 29 6.99 37.23 -11.61
CA ARG A 29 5.97 36.31 -11.09
C ARG A 29 5.67 35.11 -11.99
N PRO A 30 5.35 35.30 -13.30
CA PRO A 30 5.09 34.14 -14.18
C PRO A 30 6.32 33.24 -14.36
N LEU A 31 7.52 33.71 -14.06
CA LEU A 31 8.76 32.94 -14.11
C LEU A 31 9.05 32.22 -12.79
N ILE A 32 8.58 32.76 -11.66
CA ILE A 32 8.68 32.19 -10.31
C ILE A 32 7.58 31.14 -10.11
N GLU A 33 6.35 31.44 -10.51
CA GLU A 33 5.21 30.51 -10.54
C GLU A 33 5.55 29.30 -11.42
N ALA A 34 6.15 29.52 -12.60
CA ALA A 34 6.64 28.46 -13.47
C ALA A 34 7.88 27.72 -12.90
N ALA A 35 8.57 28.26 -11.89
CA ALA A 35 9.71 27.61 -11.25
C ALA A 35 9.30 26.79 -10.01
N GLY A 36 8.34 27.26 -9.21
CA GLY A 36 7.82 26.56 -8.03
C GLY A 36 6.88 25.41 -8.39
N SER A 37 5.90 25.66 -9.28
CA SER A 37 5.08 24.59 -9.86
C SER A 37 5.86 23.76 -10.88
N GLY A 38 6.94 24.29 -11.47
CA GLY A 38 7.67 23.64 -12.56
C GLY A 38 8.24 22.26 -12.23
N GLU A 39 8.72 22.07 -10.99
CA GLU A 39 9.22 20.77 -10.51
C GLU A 39 8.10 19.74 -10.39
N TYR A 40 6.92 20.17 -9.91
CA TYR A 40 5.79 19.29 -9.63
C TYR A 40 4.71 19.33 -10.73
N LYS A 41 4.93 20.08 -11.82
CA LYS A 41 3.90 20.40 -12.81
C LYS A 41 3.22 19.16 -13.37
N GLU A 42 4.01 18.17 -13.75
CA GLU A 42 3.46 16.92 -14.29
C GLU A 42 2.60 16.17 -13.26
N ILE A 43 2.95 16.26 -11.97
CA ILE A 43 2.20 15.64 -10.88
C ILE A 43 0.90 16.41 -10.60
N LEU A 44 0.98 17.74 -10.54
CA LEU A 44 -0.18 18.61 -10.36
C LEU A 44 -1.21 18.39 -11.49
N GLU A 45 -0.76 18.33 -12.74
CA GLU A 45 -1.62 18.04 -13.89
C GLU A 45 -2.12 16.59 -13.94
N LYS A 46 -1.49 15.64 -13.24
CA LYS A 46 -2.06 14.28 -13.09
C LYS A 46 -3.20 14.25 -12.08
N ILE A 47 -3.04 14.97 -10.97
CA ILE A 47 -4.04 15.05 -9.89
C ILE A 47 -5.26 15.87 -10.33
N PHE A 48 -5.03 17.01 -11.01
CA PHE A 48 -6.07 17.85 -11.59
C PHE A 48 -5.87 17.99 -13.11
N PRO A 49 -6.32 17.01 -13.92
CA PRO A 49 -6.10 16.99 -15.37
C PRO A 49 -6.71 18.17 -16.15
N GLU A 50 -7.78 18.74 -15.61
CA GLU A 50 -8.51 19.86 -16.21
C GLU A 50 -7.90 21.23 -15.87
N SER A 51 -6.92 21.26 -14.96
CA SER A 51 -6.29 22.47 -14.44
C SER A 51 -4.87 22.67 -14.98
N LYS A 52 -4.44 23.92 -15.07
CA LYS A 52 -3.15 24.36 -15.62
C LYS A 52 -2.49 25.45 -14.78
N ASN A 53 -3.24 26.17 -13.96
CA ASN A 53 -2.74 27.21 -13.08
C ASN A 53 -2.75 26.72 -11.63
N PHE A 54 -1.57 26.75 -11.01
CA PHE A 54 -1.38 26.35 -9.62
C PHE A 54 -0.47 27.37 -8.93
N GLU A 55 -0.88 27.83 -7.75
CA GLU A 55 -0.10 28.74 -6.91
C GLU A 55 0.43 27.99 -5.68
N GLU A 56 1.70 28.22 -5.31
CA GLU A 56 2.27 27.66 -4.08
C GLU A 56 1.86 28.53 -2.90
N GLU A 57 1.18 27.93 -1.92
CA GLU A 57 0.75 28.59 -0.70
C GLU A 57 1.86 28.54 0.36
N GLU A 58 2.13 29.68 1.01
CA GLU A 58 3.04 29.71 2.15
C GLU A 58 2.36 29.11 3.38
N PHE A 59 2.88 27.97 3.82
CA PHE A 59 2.39 27.24 4.98
C PHE A 59 3.52 26.97 5.98
N THR A 60 3.19 26.97 7.28
CA THR A 60 4.10 26.52 8.34
C THR A 60 3.59 25.20 8.88
N ASP A 61 4.31 24.13 8.56
CA ASP A 61 4.00 22.82 9.07
C ASP A 61 4.71 22.56 10.41
N GLU A 62 3.93 22.34 11.47
CA GLU A 62 4.48 21.94 12.77
C GLU A 62 4.88 20.46 12.81
N THR A 63 4.35 19.64 11.88
CA THR A 63 4.62 18.20 11.83
C THR A 63 5.93 17.87 11.11
N GLY A 64 6.34 18.71 10.16
CA GLY A 64 7.49 18.50 9.28
C GLY A 64 7.23 17.50 8.15
N LEU A 65 5.98 17.10 7.92
CA LEU A 65 5.54 16.13 6.92
C LEU A 65 5.03 16.79 5.63
N ILE A 66 4.52 18.02 5.71
CA ILE A 66 4.03 18.83 4.58
C ILE A 66 5.17 19.73 4.10
N GLN A 67 5.67 19.44 2.90
CA GLN A 67 6.77 20.19 2.29
C GLN A 67 6.28 21.37 1.47
N LYS A 68 5.19 21.18 0.71
CA LYS A 68 4.58 22.21 -0.13
C LYS A 68 3.07 22.05 -0.16
N LEU A 69 2.38 23.16 -0.36
CA LEU A 69 0.95 23.23 -0.60
C LEU A 69 0.72 24.04 -1.88
N PHE A 70 -0.08 23.51 -2.79
CA PHE A 70 -0.47 24.20 -4.02
C PHE A 70 -1.99 24.35 -4.06
N GLU A 71 -2.49 25.53 -4.40
CA GLU A 71 -3.91 25.77 -4.73
C GLU A 71 -4.11 25.65 -6.25
N ASP A 72 -5.18 24.98 -6.66
CA ASP A 72 -5.66 24.99 -8.05
C ASP A 72 -6.49 26.25 -8.30
N GLU A 73 -5.93 27.22 -9.03
CA GLU A 73 -6.62 28.49 -9.32
C GLU A 73 -7.74 28.35 -10.37
N ASP A 74 -7.75 27.27 -11.17
CA ASP A 74 -8.71 27.12 -12.26
C ASP A 74 -10.05 26.59 -11.75
N ASN A 75 -10.01 25.54 -10.92
CA ASN A 75 -11.20 24.83 -10.47
C ASN A 75 -11.35 24.76 -8.94
N GLY A 76 -10.34 25.24 -8.19
CA GLY A 76 -10.26 25.11 -6.75
C GLY A 76 -9.80 23.73 -6.30
N GLY A 77 -9.32 23.65 -5.06
CA GLY A 77 -8.75 22.44 -4.49
C GLY A 77 -7.27 22.62 -4.17
N PHE A 78 -6.69 21.63 -3.52
CA PHE A 78 -5.35 21.73 -2.93
C PHE A 78 -4.53 20.48 -3.20
N VAL A 79 -3.25 20.65 -3.54
CA VAL A 79 -2.28 19.55 -3.65
C VAL A 79 -1.18 19.73 -2.61
N TYR A 80 -1.00 18.72 -1.78
CA TYR A 80 0.06 18.64 -0.78
C TYR A 80 1.21 17.82 -1.33
N ILE A 81 2.44 18.34 -1.23
CA ILE A 81 3.65 17.54 -1.37
C ILE A 81 4.09 17.13 0.03
N LEU A 82 4.13 15.82 0.24
CA LEU A 82 4.31 15.19 1.53
C LEU A 82 5.57 14.35 1.54
N GLU A 83 6.28 14.34 2.67
CA GLU A 83 7.39 13.43 2.87
C GLU A 83 7.41 12.84 4.28
N ASN A 84 7.84 11.59 4.39
CA ASN A 84 8.12 10.98 5.69
C ASN A 84 9.12 9.83 5.53
N GLN A 85 9.80 9.48 6.62
CA GLN A 85 10.77 8.39 6.64
C GLN A 85 10.07 7.03 6.53
N GLY A 86 10.24 6.36 5.38
CA GLY A 86 9.86 4.95 5.18
C GLY A 86 10.85 3.99 5.85
N PHE A 87 10.75 2.70 5.55
CA PHE A 87 11.62 1.71 6.17
C PHE A 87 13.08 1.81 5.69
N ALA A 88 13.28 1.99 4.38
CA ALA A 88 14.63 2.10 3.80
C ALA A 88 15.05 3.54 3.48
N ASP A 89 14.11 4.39 3.05
CA ASP A 89 14.39 5.74 2.53
C ASP A 89 13.19 6.66 2.78
N VAL A 90 13.38 7.97 2.54
CA VAL A 90 12.28 8.95 2.58
C VAL A 90 11.30 8.68 1.44
N ILE A 91 10.02 8.61 1.78
CA ILE A 91 8.93 8.48 0.83
C ILE A 91 8.38 9.88 0.59
N THR A 92 8.35 10.30 -0.68
CA THR A 92 7.78 11.59 -1.10
C THR A 92 6.61 11.32 -2.04
N PHE A 93 5.48 11.96 -1.81
CA PHE A 93 4.27 11.76 -2.60
C PHE A 93 3.41 13.03 -2.61
N ALA A 94 2.51 13.12 -3.59
CA ALA A 94 1.52 14.17 -3.69
C ALA A 94 0.13 13.64 -3.32
N LEU A 95 -0.66 14.47 -2.63
CA LEU A 95 -2.05 14.18 -2.26
C LEU A 95 -2.95 15.36 -2.63
N GLY A 96 -4.00 15.12 -3.40
CA GLY A 96 -4.93 16.14 -3.86
C GLY A 96 -6.29 16.07 -3.19
N PHE A 97 -6.80 17.21 -2.72
CA PHE A 97 -8.16 17.39 -2.22
C PHE A 97 -8.97 18.33 -3.12
N ASP A 98 -10.19 17.94 -3.47
CA ASP A 98 -11.15 18.88 -4.06
C ASP A 98 -11.75 19.82 -3.00
N LEU A 99 -12.66 20.72 -3.39
CA LEU A 99 -13.34 21.65 -2.47
C LEU A 99 -14.40 20.97 -1.57
N GLU A 100 -14.79 19.74 -1.88
CA GLU A 100 -15.75 18.95 -1.08
C GLU A 100 -15.03 18.09 -0.03
N GLY A 101 -13.69 18.11 -0.03
CA GLY A 101 -12.85 17.34 0.88
C GLY A 101 -12.59 15.92 0.41
N ASN A 102 -12.92 15.56 -0.84
CA ASN A 102 -12.56 14.26 -1.37
C ASN A 102 -11.09 14.25 -1.79
N ILE A 103 -10.41 13.14 -1.52
CA ILE A 103 -9.09 12.85 -2.05
C ILE A 103 -9.26 12.43 -3.51
N VAL A 104 -8.89 13.32 -4.43
CA VAL A 104 -9.05 13.12 -5.88
C VAL A 104 -7.80 12.56 -6.55
N GLY A 105 -6.65 12.63 -5.88
CA GLY A 105 -5.40 12.09 -6.41
C GLY A 105 -4.37 11.76 -5.34
N TYR A 106 -3.57 10.75 -5.65
CA TYR A 106 -2.41 10.33 -4.88
C TYR A 106 -1.35 9.88 -5.89
N GLU A 107 -0.15 10.47 -5.84
CA GLU A 107 0.92 10.17 -6.78
C GLU A 107 2.25 10.03 -6.03
N ILE A 108 2.93 8.90 -6.21
CA ILE A 108 4.28 8.69 -5.66
C ILE A 108 5.29 9.50 -6.46
N ILE A 109 6.13 10.27 -5.75
CA ILE A 109 7.23 11.04 -6.33
C ILE A 109 8.56 10.31 -6.11
N ASN A 110 8.80 9.85 -4.89
CA ASN A 110 9.97 9.06 -4.53
C ASN A 110 9.58 7.91 -3.61
N LEU A 111 9.94 6.68 -3.99
CA LEU A 111 9.74 5.48 -3.19
C LEU A 111 10.86 4.49 -3.48
N ASN A 112 11.75 4.31 -2.51
CA ASN A 112 12.91 3.42 -2.60
C ASN A 112 12.94 2.45 -1.41
N ASP A 113 11.81 1.79 -1.18
CA ASP A 113 11.67 0.80 -0.12
C ASP A 113 11.76 -0.63 -0.65
N THR A 114 11.75 -1.61 0.25
CA THR A 114 11.91 -3.03 -0.08
C THR A 114 10.76 -3.49 -1.00
N PRO A 115 11.05 -3.98 -2.22
CA PRO A 115 10.03 -4.44 -3.16
C PRO A 115 9.16 -5.55 -2.58
N GLY A 116 7.84 -5.42 -2.73
CA GLY A 116 6.84 -6.35 -2.18
C GLY A 116 6.56 -6.17 -0.69
N TYR A 117 7.12 -5.14 -0.05
CA TYR A 117 6.85 -4.72 1.33
C TYR A 117 6.54 -3.23 1.37
N GLY A 118 7.53 -2.40 1.71
CA GLY A 118 7.34 -0.96 1.78
C GLY A 118 6.94 -0.33 0.46
N SER A 119 7.30 -0.95 -0.69
CA SER A 119 6.88 -0.49 -2.01
C SER A 119 5.37 -0.53 -2.24
N GLN A 120 4.62 -1.28 -1.43
CA GLN A 120 3.18 -1.51 -1.62
C GLN A 120 2.35 -0.23 -1.45
N VAL A 121 2.89 0.81 -0.80
CA VAL A 121 2.24 2.12 -0.70
C VAL A 121 2.18 2.88 -2.03
N GLY A 122 2.93 2.41 -3.05
CA GLY A 122 2.89 2.93 -4.41
C GLY A 122 2.15 2.03 -5.40
N GLU A 123 1.54 0.93 -4.93
CA GLU A 123 0.82 -0.01 -5.78
C GLU A 123 -0.67 0.40 -5.89
N GLU A 124 -1.31 0.08 -7.03
CA GLU A 124 -2.69 0.48 -7.33
C GLU A 124 -3.69 0.12 -6.23
N ALA A 125 -3.47 -1.00 -5.53
CA ALA A 125 -4.32 -1.42 -4.42
C ALA A 125 -4.33 -0.44 -3.24
N PHE A 126 -3.16 0.08 -2.87
CA PHE A 126 -3.07 1.09 -1.81
C PHE A 126 -3.60 2.44 -2.30
N ILE A 127 -3.22 2.85 -3.52
CA ILE A 127 -3.69 4.09 -4.14
C ILE A 127 -5.23 4.12 -4.20
N GLY A 128 -5.85 3.03 -4.66
CA GLY A 128 -7.31 2.88 -4.73
C GLY A 128 -7.99 2.78 -3.37
N SER A 129 -7.24 2.52 -2.30
CA SER A 129 -7.75 2.61 -0.92
C SER A 129 -7.72 4.04 -0.36
N VAL A 130 -6.91 4.93 -0.96
CA VAL A 130 -6.76 6.34 -0.55
C VAL A 130 -7.67 7.24 -1.39
N VAL A 131 -7.59 7.13 -2.72
CA VAL A 131 -8.38 7.96 -3.64
C VAL A 131 -9.87 7.63 -3.49
N GLY A 132 -10.71 8.67 -3.44
CA GLY A 132 -12.16 8.56 -3.22
C GLY A 132 -12.59 8.52 -1.75
N LYS A 133 -11.64 8.50 -0.80
CA LYS A 133 -11.90 8.85 0.60
C LYS A 133 -12.06 10.35 0.77
N THR A 134 -12.68 10.75 1.87
CA THR A 134 -12.80 12.16 2.26
C THR A 134 -11.70 12.55 3.26
N SER A 135 -11.56 13.85 3.51
CA SER A 135 -10.63 14.40 4.50
C SER A 135 -10.94 13.98 5.94
N VAL A 136 -12.11 13.38 6.20
CA VAL A 136 -12.49 12.82 7.50
C VAL A 136 -12.36 11.29 7.57
N ASP A 137 -12.09 10.61 6.44
CA ASP A 137 -11.91 9.16 6.41
C ASP A 137 -10.48 8.73 6.75
N GLY A 138 -10.31 7.82 7.71
CA GLY A 138 -9.01 7.22 8.03
C GLY A 138 -8.49 6.28 6.92
N VAL A 139 -7.17 6.22 6.73
CA VAL A 139 -6.50 5.31 5.77
C VAL A 139 -5.85 4.14 6.52
N ALA A 140 -6.00 2.92 6.00
CA ALA A 140 -5.45 1.72 6.62
C ALA A 140 -3.96 1.57 6.31
N THR A 141 -3.19 1.10 7.29
CA THR A 141 -1.82 0.64 7.04
C THR A 141 -1.84 -0.74 6.38
N ILE A 142 -0.70 -1.15 5.82
CA ILE A 142 -0.55 -2.44 5.15
C ILE A 142 0.14 -3.41 6.12
N SER A 143 -0.47 -4.58 6.35
CA SER A 143 0.14 -5.64 7.14
C SER A 143 1.41 -6.17 6.46
N GLY A 144 2.51 -6.30 7.21
CA GLY A 144 3.82 -6.68 6.67
C GLY A 144 4.62 -5.52 6.08
N ALA A 145 4.00 -4.36 5.86
CA ALA A 145 4.65 -3.12 5.40
C ALA A 145 4.34 -1.94 6.34
N THR A 146 4.20 -2.22 7.64
CA THR A 146 3.65 -1.27 8.63
C THR A 146 4.50 -0.01 8.80
N VAL A 147 5.83 -0.09 8.68
CA VAL A 147 6.70 1.09 8.82
C VAL A 147 6.44 2.09 7.70
N SER A 148 6.54 1.65 6.44
CA SER A 148 6.36 2.49 5.26
C SER A 148 4.92 2.97 5.11
N SER A 149 3.94 2.08 5.32
CA SER A 149 2.52 2.46 5.25
C SER A 149 2.11 3.40 6.38
N LYS A 150 2.65 3.23 7.59
CA LYS A 150 2.44 4.21 8.67
C LYS A 150 3.04 5.57 8.33
N ALA A 151 4.24 5.60 7.74
CA ALA A 151 4.87 6.87 7.35
C ALA A 151 4.00 7.66 6.37
N VAL A 152 3.41 6.98 5.37
CA VAL A 152 2.48 7.57 4.41
C VAL A 152 1.17 8.00 5.09
N VAL A 153 0.56 7.13 5.91
CA VAL A 153 -0.69 7.46 6.62
C VAL A 153 -0.51 8.65 7.55
N ASP A 154 0.59 8.72 8.32
CA ASP A 154 0.88 9.83 9.22
C ASP A 154 1.00 11.17 8.45
N ALA A 155 1.57 11.15 7.23
CA ALA A 155 1.67 12.33 6.37
C ALA A 155 0.33 12.71 5.72
N ILE A 156 -0.50 11.72 5.33
CA ILE A 156 -1.88 11.95 4.89
C ILE A 156 -2.69 12.61 6.02
N ASP A 157 -2.57 12.11 7.26
CA ASP A 157 -3.29 12.65 8.40
C ASP A 157 -2.87 14.10 8.72
N ALA A 158 -1.59 14.45 8.54
CA ALA A 158 -1.14 15.83 8.64
C ALA A 158 -1.78 16.73 7.56
N ALA A 159 -1.80 16.28 6.30
CA ALA A 159 -2.44 17.00 5.20
C ALA A 159 -3.94 17.21 5.44
N ARG A 160 -4.64 16.16 5.90
CA ARG A 160 -6.07 16.19 6.24
C ARG A 160 -6.36 17.18 7.36
N ALA A 161 -5.55 17.19 8.41
CA ALA A 161 -5.70 18.12 9.51
C ALA A 161 -5.58 19.58 9.04
N ASN A 162 -4.56 19.87 8.21
CA ASN A 162 -4.38 21.19 7.64
C ASN A 162 -5.53 21.59 6.70
N TYR A 163 -5.93 20.71 5.78
CA TYR A 163 -7.05 20.95 4.87
C TYR A 163 -8.35 21.24 5.62
N ASN A 164 -8.67 20.43 6.64
CA ASN A 164 -9.87 20.60 7.45
C ASN A 164 -9.86 21.93 8.22
N GLU A 165 -8.70 22.35 8.74
CA GLU A 165 -8.54 23.66 9.38
C GLU A 165 -8.78 24.81 8.39
N MET A 166 -8.20 24.74 7.18
CA MET A 166 -8.37 25.75 6.13
C MET A 166 -9.83 25.87 5.66
N MET A 167 -10.51 24.74 5.51
CA MET A 167 -11.88 24.68 4.98
C MET A 167 -12.96 24.79 6.07
N GLY A 168 -12.57 24.84 7.35
CA GLY A 168 -13.51 24.89 8.48
C GLY A 168 -14.35 23.62 8.64
N ILE A 169 -13.79 22.46 8.30
CA ILE A 169 -14.44 21.15 8.41
C ILE A 169 -14.20 20.60 9.82
N GLU A 170 -15.28 20.25 10.52
CA GLU A 170 -15.18 19.59 11.82
C GLU A 170 -15.00 18.08 11.64
N ASP A 171 -13.80 17.57 11.95
CA ASP A 171 -13.56 16.14 12.11
C ASP A 171 -14.03 15.69 13.51
N ASN A 172 -15.10 14.89 13.55
CA ASN A 172 -15.66 14.36 14.79
C ASN A 172 -14.90 13.13 15.33
N GLY A 173 -13.81 12.74 14.67
CA GLY A 173 -12.99 11.58 15.04
C GLY A 173 -13.66 10.24 14.75
N GLU A 174 -14.74 10.21 13.96
CA GLU A 174 -15.38 8.96 13.54
C GLU A 174 -14.56 8.22 12.47
N GLY A 175 -13.60 8.90 11.83
CA GLY A 175 -12.56 8.31 10.98
C GLY A 175 -11.48 7.59 11.78
N ALA A 176 -11.85 6.65 12.66
CA ALA A 176 -10.89 5.85 13.41
C ALA A 176 -9.88 5.20 12.46
N ALA A 177 -8.60 5.18 12.84
CA ALA A 177 -7.56 4.50 12.08
C ALA A 177 -8.00 3.05 11.81
N PRO A 178 -8.32 2.69 10.56
CA PRO A 178 -8.86 1.38 10.27
C PRO A 178 -7.79 0.32 10.51
N GLU A 179 -8.24 -0.90 10.84
CA GLU A 179 -7.35 -2.05 11.03
C GLU A 179 -6.42 -2.24 9.82
N PRO A 180 -5.15 -2.65 10.03
CA PRO A 180 -4.23 -2.90 8.93
C PRO A 180 -4.81 -3.89 7.93
N VAL A 181 -4.79 -3.53 6.65
CA VAL A 181 -5.24 -4.40 5.56
C VAL A 181 -4.08 -5.25 5.06
N ALA A 182 -4.33 -6.54 4.83
CA ALA A 182 -3.35 -7.36 4.12
C ALA A 182 -3.29 -6.91 2.66
N PRO A 183 -2.10 -6.86 2.04
CA PRO A 183 -2.00 -6.56 0.62
C PRO A 183 -2.71 -7.65 -0.20
N PRO A 184 -3.32 -7.31 -1.35
CA PRO A 184 -4.00 -8.29 -2.17
C PRO A 184 -3.07 -9.44 -2.54
N LEU A 185 -3.59 -10.66 -2.46
CA LEU A 185 -2.83 -11.84 -2.84
C LEU A 185 -2.81 -11.98 -4.37
N GLU A 186 -1.63 -11.88 -4.96
CA GLU A 186 -1.45 -12.22 -6.37
C GLU A 186 -1.25 -13.72 -6.54
N PHE A 187 -2.16 -14.35 -7.28
CA PHE A 187 -2.02 -15.75 -7.69
C PHE A 187 -1.06 -15.90 -8.87
N GLY A 188 -0.25 -16.95 -8.81
CA GLY A 188 0.69 -17.39 -9.83
C GLY A 188 0.11 -18.51 -10.69
N ALA A 189 0.98 -19.42 -11.14
CA ALA A 189 0.56 -20.51 -12.01
C ALA A 189 -0.32 -21.53 -11.26
N LYS A 190 -1.22 -22.20 -12.00
CA LYS A 190 -1.98 -23.34 -11.50
C LYS A 190 -1.09 -24.58 -11.40
N LEU A 191 -1.35 -25.36 -10.37
CA LEU A 191 -0.63 -26.58 -10.06
C LEU A 191 -1.63 -27.70 -9.75
N PRO A 192 -1.60 -28.82 -10.50
CA PRO A 192 -2.44 -29.97 -10.20
C PRO A 192 -2.21 -30.46 -8.77
N ILE A 193 -3.28 -30.75 -8.03
CA ILE A 193 -3.13 -31.28 -6.67
C ILE A 193 -2.56 -32.70 -6.75
N PHE A 194 -3.13 -33.54 -7.61
CA PHE A 194 -2.68 -34.91 -7.84
C PHE A 194 -1.51 -34.94 -8.82
N ARG A 195 -0.33 -35.33 -8.32
CA ARG A 195 0.92 -35.41 -9.09
C ARG A 195 1.72 -36.64 -8.66
N GLU A 196 2.21 -37.40 -9.63
CA GLU A 196 3.00 -38.61 -9.39
C GLU A 196 4.51 -38.33 -9.32
N ASP A 197 4.95 -37.17 -9.79
CA ASP A 197 6.35 -36.77 -9.93
C ASP A 197 6.90 -35.99 -8.72
N VAL A 198 6.21 -36.02 -7.58
CA VAL A 198 6.69 -35.40 -6.34
C VAL A 198 7.78 -36.27 -5.71
N SER A 199 9.02 -35.77 -5.74
CA SER A 199 10.19 -36.43 -5.13
C SER A 199 9.97 -36.74 -3.65
N GLU A 200 10.52 -37.85 -3.15
CA GLU A 200 10.37 -38.30 -1.75
C GLU A 200 10.69 -37.18 -0.73
N SER A 201 11.75 -36.40 -0.95
CA SER A 201 12.14 -35.29 -0.08
C SER A 201 11.17 -34.11 -0.04
N ARG A 202 10.15 -34.09 -0.90
CA ARG A 202 9.13 -33.03 -1.01
C ARG A 202 7.73 -33.53 -0.67
N GLN A 203 7.56 -34.82 -0.40
CA GLN A 203 6.27 -35.37 0.00
C GLN A 203 5.91 -34.90 1.41
N GLY A 204 4.63 -34.63 1.64
CA GLY A 204 4.14 -34.32 2.98
C GLY A 204 4.21 -35.55 3.89
N VAL A 205 4.59 -35.33 5.14
CA VAL A 205 4.64 -36.33 6.21
C VAL A 205 3.52 -36.04 7.21
N ILE A 206 2.59 -36.98 7.36
CA ILE A 206 1.51 -36.86 8.35
C ILE A 206 2.10 -37.05 9.74
N ILE A 207 1.92 -36.05 10.59
CA ILE A 207 2.39 -36.05 11.98
C ILE A 207 1.26 -36.22 13.00
N ASP A 208 0.01 -35.91 12.61
CA ASP A 208 -1.17 -36.12 13.46
C ASP A 208 -2.41 -36.40 12.60
N THR A 209 -3.37 -37.14 13.16
CA THR A 209 -4.65 -37.47 12.51
C THR A 209 -5.77 -37.53 13.54
N VAL A 210 -6.84 -36.77 13.29
CA VAL A 210 -8.01 -36.66 14.17
C VAL A 210 -9.28 -36.92 13.37
N GLU A 211 -10.11 -37.85 13.83
CA GLU A 211 -11.42 -38.13 13.25
C GLU A 211 -12.52 -37.58 14.17
N GLU A 212 -13.33 -36.66 13.65
CA GLU A 212 -14.43 -36.05 14.42
C GLU A 212 -15.61 -35.73 13.50
N GLY A 213 -16.82 -36.15 13.89
CA GLY A 213 -18.05 -35.78 13.19
C GLY A 213 -18.16 -36.27 11.74
N GLY A 214 -17.40 -37.30 11.35
CA GLY A 214 -17.34 -37.80 9.96
C GLY A 214 -16.27 -37.13 9.10
N ASN A 215 -15.62 -36.09 9.62
CA ASN A 215 -14.47 -35.46 8.98
C ASN A 215 -13.17 -36.06 9.50
N VAL A 216 -12.13 -36.05 8.65
CA VAL A 216 -10.77 -36.47 9.01
C VAL A 216 -9.85 -35.28 8.86
N THR A 217 -9.12 -34.97 9.92
CA THR A 217 -8.19 -33.84 9.98
C THR A 217 -6.77 -34.37 10.08
N TYR A 218 -5.92 -34.01 9.12
CA TYR A 218 -4.50 -34.34 9.08
C TYR A 218 -3.68 -33.11 9.43
N THR A 219 -2.68 -33.26 10.30
CA THR A 219 -1.59 -32.28 10.41
C THR A 219 -0.38 -32.84 9.68
N VAL A 220 0.16 -32.08 8.74
CA VAL A 220 1.15 -32.53 7.77
C VAL A 220 2.34 -31.58 7.76
N GLU A 221 3.53 -32.12 7.88
CA GLU A 221 4.78 -31.41 7.62
C GLU A 221 5.16 -31.57 6.15
N ALA A 222 5.44 -30.46 5.45
CA ALA A 222 5.90 -30.49 4.08
C ALA A 222 7.16 -29.63 3.89
N ALA A 223 8.10 -30.10 3.07
CA ALA A 223 9.34 -29.37 2.80
C ALA A 223 9.01 -28.03 2.14
N GLY A 224 9.39 -26.94 2.80
CA GLY A 224 9.35 -25.58 2.27
C GLY A 224 10.63 -25.21 1.52
N TYR A 225 10.72 -23.96 1.08
CA TYR A 225 11.93 -23.39 0.47
C TYR A 225 13.17 -23.56 1.36
N ALA A 226 13.08 -23.26 2.66
CA ALA A 226 14.24 -23.35 3.55
C ALA A 226 14.80 -24.78 3.67
N VAL A 227 13.92 -25.79 3.70
CA VAL A 227 14.32 -27.21 3.74
C VAL A 227 14.91 -27.65 2.41
N ILE A 228 14.30 -27.24 1.28
CA ILE A 228 14.76 -27.59 -0.07
C ILE A 228 16.16 -27.00 -0.33
N GLU A 229 16.40 -25.76 0.10
CA GLU A 229 17.70 -25.07 -0.03
C GLU A 229 18.69 -25.43 1.09
N GLN A 230 18.32 -26.33 2.01
CA GLN A 230 19.19 -26.85 3.08
C GLN A 230 19.77 -25.77 3.99
N TYR A 231 18.96 -24.79 4.39
CA TYR A 231 19.38 -23.79 5.37
C TYR A 231 19.64 -24.44 6.75
N ASP A 232 20.58 -23.87 7.50
CA ASP A 232 20.91 -24.38 8.84
C ASP A 232 19.71 -24.24 9.79
N GLY A 233 19.35 -25.33 10.45
CA GLY A 233 18.17 -25.39 11.32
C GLY A 233 16.82 -25.28 10.60
N ALA A 234 16.78 -25.48 9.27
CA ALA A 234 15.53 -25.44 8.51
C ALA A 234 14.49 -26.44 9.03
N LYS A 235 13.24 -26.00 9.10
CA LYS A 235 12.08 -26.79 9.51
C LYS A 235 11.06 -26.85 8.37
N PRO A 236 10.28 -27.93 8.27
CA PRO A 236 9.18 -27.99 7.30
C PRO A 236 8.09 -26.98 7.62
N ASN A 237 7.25 -26.69 6.63
CA ASN A 237 6.00 -25.98 6.85
C ASN A 237 4.99 -26.96 7.46
N VAL A 238 4.10 -26.45 8.32
CA VAL A 238 3.07 -27.25 8.98
C VAL A 238 1.70 -26.81 8.49
N VAL A 239 0.93 -27.75 7.95
CA VAL A 239 -0.40 -27.49 7.38
C VAL A 239 -1.39 -28.47 8.00
N LYS A 240 -2.56 -27.96 8.36
CA LYS A 240 -3.69 -28.74 8.83
C LYS A 240 -4.77 -28.79 7.75
N ILE A 241 -5.17 -30.00 7.37
CA ILE A 241 -6.11 -30.25 6.28
C ILE A 241 -7.29 -31.04 6.83
N THR A 242 -8.50 -30.50 6.70
CA THR A 242 -9.74 -31.17 7.08
C THR A 242 -10.44 -31.65 5.82
N LEU A 243 -10.73 -32.95 5.76
CA LEU A 243 -11.43 -33.60 4.67
C LEU A 243 -12.81 -34.10 5.14
N ASP A 244 -13.76 -34.11 4.22
CA ASP A 244 -15.00 -34.89 4.30
C ASP A 244 -14.86 -36.07 3.31
N PRO A 245 -14.47 -37.27 3.80
CA PRO A 245 -14.28 -38.42 2.94
C PRO A 245 -15.57 -38.91 2.27
N ALA A 246 -16.73 -38.69 2.91
CA ALA A 246 -18.01 -39.18 2.39
C ALA A 246 -18.44 -38.40 1.15
N ASN A 247 -18.18 -37.09 1.12
CA ASN A 247 -18.51 -36.21 0.00
C ASN A 247 -17.32 -35.94 -0.94
N GLN A 248 -16.13 -36.45 -0.62
CA GLN A 248 -14.89 -36.22 -1.37
C GLN A 248 -14.55 -34.73 -1.51
N VAL A 249 -14.60 -34.00 -0.39
CA VAL A 249 -14.39 -32.55 -0.33
C VAL A 249 -13.31 -32.17 0.67
N ILE A 250 -12.44 -31.23 0.30
CA ILE A 250 -11.58 -30.52 1.25
C ILE A 250 -12.46 -29.50 1.98
N VAL A 251 -12.69 -29.71 3.26
CA VAL A 251 -13.52 -28.82 4.08
C VAL A 251 -12.74 -27.55 4.40
N LYS A 252 -11.47 -27.69 4.80
CA LYS A 252 -10.64 -26.57 5.23
C LYS A 252 -9.15 -26.88 5.10
N VAL A 253 -8.36 -25.89 4.71
CA VAL A 253 -6.90 -25.90 4.79
C VAL A 253 -6.46 -24.75 5.68
N GLU A 254 -5.63 -25.04 6.67
CA GLU A 254 -5.05 -24.07 7.60
C GLU A 254 -3.54 -24.21 7.56
N VAL A 255 -2.83 -23.19 7.09
CA VAL A 255 -1.37 -23.14 7.18
C VAL A 255 -1.02 -22.68 8.60
N LEU A 256 -0.44 -23.58 9.40
CA LEU A 256 -0.15 -23.33 10.81
C LEU A 256 1.21 -22.66 11.01
N GLU A 257 2.22 -23.15 10.30
CA GLU A 257 3.58 -22.62 10.37
C GLU A 257 4.20 -22.56 8.98
N VAL A 258 4.78 -21.40 8.66
CA VAL A 258 5.62 -21.22 7.48
C VAL A 258 7.04 -20.92 7.97
N ASN A 259 7.96 -21.82 7.64
CA ASN A 259 9.37 -21.77 8.04
C ASN A 259 10.29 -21.39 6.86
N ASP A 260 9.73 -20.66 5.90
CA ASP A 260 10.39 -20.23 4.66
C ASP A 260 11.01 -18.83 4.77
N THR A 261 11.42 -18.26 3.64
CA THR A 261 11.93 -16.89 3.58
C THR A 261 10.87 -15.92 4.09
N LYS A 262 11.15 -15.30 5.24
CA LYS A 262 10.27 -14.33 5.90
C LYS A 262 9.73 -13.31 4.89
N GLY A 263 8.41 -13.15 4.91
CA GLY A 263 7.63 -12.23 4.09
C GLY A 263 7.47 -12.59 2.61
N ILE A 264 8.27 -13.53 2.08
CA ILE A 264 8.02 -14.13 0.76
C ILE A 264 7.15 -15.37 0.94
N GLY A 265 7.63 -16.36 1.70
CA GLY A 265 6.89 -17.58 1.95
C GLY A 265 5.60 -17.35 2.73
N ASP A 266 5.61 -16.37 3.63
CA ASP A 266 4.50 -16.00 4.50
C ASP A 266 3.22 -15.60 3.72
N LYS A 267 3.33 -15.28 2.43
CA LYS A 267 2.16 -14.94 1.59
C LYS A 267 1.13 -16.08 1.53
N VAL A 268 1.52 -17.34 1.76
CA VAL A 268 0.57 -18.45 1.84
C VAL A 268 -0.28 -18.46 3.11
N LEU A 269 0.03 -17.59 4.09
CA LEU A 269 -0.82 -17.35 5.27
C LEU A 269 -2.01 -16.42 4.95
N HIS A 270 -2.03 -15.79 3.77
CA HIS A 270 -3.12 -14.92 3.36
C HIS A 270 -4.43 -15.73 3.24
N GLU A 271 -5.54 -15.19 3.75
CA GLU A 271 -6.81 -15.92 3.81
C GLU A 271 -7.32 -16.37 2.45
N ASP A 272 -7.14 -15.54 1.40
CA ASP A 272 -7.55 -15.89 0.05
C ASP A 272 -6.81 -17.11 -0.52
N PHE A 273 -5.56 -17.37 -0.07
CA PHE A 273 -4.86 -18.59 -0.45
C PHE A 273 -5.56 -19.83 0.11
N ALA A 274 -6.02 -19.79 1.36
CA ALA A 274 -6.72 -20.91 1.99
C ALA A 274 -8.15 -21.08 1.45
N LYS A 275 -8.85 -19.97 1.15
CA LYS A 275 -10.23 -19.97 0.63
C LYS A 275 -10.37 -20.75 -0.68
N GLN A 276 -9.34 -20.79 -1.53
CA GLN A 276 -9.42 -21.55 -2.80
C GLN A 276 -9.66 -23.06 -2.58
N PHE A 277 -9.29 -23.58 -1.41
CA PHE A 277 -9.44 -24.98 -1.05
C PHE A 277 -10.74 -25.27 -0.31
N GLU A 278 -11.46 -24.24 0.14
CA GLU A 278 -12.66 -24.40 0.93
C GLU A 278 -13.78 -25.01 0.07
N ASN A 279 -14.31 -26.14 0.55
CA ASN A 279 -15.31 -26.94 -0.16
C ASN A 279 -14.85 -27.42 -1.55
N LEU A 280 -13.55 -27.53 -1.78
CA LEU A 280 -13.00 -28.01 -3.04
C LEU A 280 -13.22 -29.52 -3.18
N SER A 281 -13.94 -29.94 -4.21
CA SER A 281 -14.10 -31.36 -4.52
C SER A 281 -12.80 -31.96 -5.06
N TYR A 282 -12.39 -33.10 -4.50
CA TYR A 282 -11.23 -33.86 -4.97
C TYR A 282 -11.62 -35.18 -5.67
N ALA A 283 -12.89 -35.33 -6.03
CA ALA A 283 -13.37 -36.48 -6.80
C ALA A 283 -12.79 -36.51 -8.22
N ASP A 284 -12.49 -35.34 -8.78
CA ASP A 284 -11.82 -35.19 -10.07
C ASP A 284 -10.29 -35.09 -9.86
N PRO A 285 -9.49 -36.04 -10.39
CA PRO A 285 -8.03 -35.99 -10.27
C PRO A 285 -7.38 -34.84 -11.05
N SER A 286 -8.13 -34.12 -11.89
CA SER A 286 -7.62 -32.94 -12.62
C SER A 286 -7.72 -31.64 -11.84
N VAL A 287 -8.20 -31.66 -10.59
CA VAL A 287 -8.27 -30.48 -9.74
C VAL A 287 -6.89 -29.82 -9.55
N GLU A 288 -6.86 -28.50 -9.70
CA GLU A 288 -5.67 -27.67 -9.60
C GLU A 288 -5.86 -26.61 -8.50
N ALA A 289 -4.74 -26.10 -8.00
CA ALA A 289 -4.69 -24.99 -7.08
C ALA A 289 -3.79 -23.89 -7.64
N ASP A 290 -4.20 -22.64 -7.47
CA ASP A 290 -3.40 -21.49 -7.80
C ASP A 290 -2.26 -21.36 -6.78
N THR A 291 -1.03 -21.28 -7.29
CA THR A 291 0.12 -20.90 -6.45
C THR A 291 0.07 -19.40 -6.14
N VAL A 292 0.86 -18.94 -5.18
CA VAL A 292 1.03 -17.52 -4.89
C VAL A 292 2.27 -16.98 -5.61
N SER A 293 2.12 -15.83 -6.25
CA SER A 293 3.21 -15.13 -6.94
C SER A 293 4.35 -14.82 -5.98
N MET A 294 5.58 -15.09 -6.41
CA MET A 294 6.83 -15.05 -5.61
C MET A 294 6.90 -16.02 -4.42
N ALA A 295 5.81 -16.67 -4.02
CA ALA A 295 5.77 -17.68 -2.96
C ALA A 295 5.46 -19.09 -3.52
N THR A 296 5.93 -19.37 -4.74
CA THR A 296 5.59 -20.60 -5.48
C THR A 296 6.06 -21.86 -4.75
N VAL A 297 7.22 -21.83 -4.10
CA VAL A 297 7.76 -22.98 -3.38
C VAL A 297 6.96 -23.26 -2.11
N SER A 298 6.62 -22.21 -1.35
CA SER A 298 5.74 -22.30 -0.18
C SER A 298 4.34 -22.78 -0.57
N SER A 299 3.81 -22.29 -1.69
CA SER A 299 2.51 -22.75 -2.23
C SER A 299 2.56 -24.23 -2.60
N THR A 300 3.63 -24.65 -3.28
CA THR A 300 3.85 -26.05 -3.64
C THR A 300 3.98 -26.93 -2.39
N SER A 301 4.63 -26.43 -1.34
CA SER A 301 4.74 -27.11 -0.04
C SER A 301 3.35 -27.39 0.55
N VAL A 302 2.46 -26.40 0.55
CA VAL A 302 1.08 -26.57 1.02
C VAL A 302 0.30 -27.56 0.14
N ILE A 303 0.43 -27.47 -1.19
CA ILE A 303 -0.25 -28.40 -2.11
C ILE A 303 0.29 -29.84 -1.94
N ASN A 304 1.58 -30.01 -1.64
CA ASN A 304 2.15 -31.33 -1.32
C ASN A 304 1.62 -31.88 0.01
N ALA A 305 1.38 -31.02 1.00
CA ALA A 305 0.74 -31.41 2.25
C ALA A 305 -0.71 -31.90 2.01
N ILE A 306 -1.47 -31.18 1.17
CA ILE A 306 -2.81 -31.59 0.74
C ILE A 306 -2.75 -32.95 0.02
N LEU A 307 -1.82 -33.12 -0.94
CA LEU A 307 -1.65 -34.38 -1.64
C LEU A 307 -1.36 -35.55 -0.69
N ALA A 308 -0.53 -35.35 0.34
CA ALA A 308 -0.25 -36.37 1.33
C ALA A 308 -1.51 -36.75 2.14
N ALA A 309 -2.29 -35.76 2.59
CA ALA A 309 -3.57 -36.00 3.27
C ALA A 309 -4.56 -36.77 2.37
N LEU A 310 -4.70 -36.36 1.11
CA LEU A 310 -5.58 -37.02 0.14
C LEU A 310 -5.14 -38.46 -0.15
N ASN A 311 -3.84 -38.74 -0.21
CA ASN A 311 -3.33 -40.10 -0.42
C ASN A 311 -3.52 -40.99 0.81
N ALA A 312 -3.47 -40.45 2.02
CA ALA A 312 -3.73 -41.21 3.25
C ALA A 312 -5.22 -41.47 3.50
N ASN A 313 -6.11 -40.70 2.89
CA ASN A 313 -7.56 -40.85 2.98
C ASN A 313 -8.15 -41.80 1.90
N LYS A 314 -7.32 -42.45 1.10
CA LYS A 314 -7.72 -43.42 0.06
C LYS A 314 -8.00 -44.81 0.61
#